data_AF-A0A9X3AIL0-F1
#
_entry.id   AF-A0A9X3AIL0-F1
#
_cell.length_a   1.000
_cell.length_b   1.000
_cell.length_c   1.000
_cell.angle_alpha   90.00
_cell.angle_beta   90.00
_cell.angle_gamma   90.00
#
_symmetry.space_group_name_H-M   'P 1'
#
loop_
_entity.id
_entity.type
_entity.pdbx_description
1 polymer ?
#
loop_
_entity_poly.entity_id
_entity_poly.type
_entity_poly.pdbx_seq_one_letter_code
_entity_poly.pdbx_strand_id
1 'polypeptide(L)'
;MALSEPKPRAVRLIFEYEGREVRLVSSEAVDALVPPTDQLDGYDDHLGVWVEVRDADGRPLHRRVLTGPLEETVEVLADDSGPSLRRTRVTGRRGGFAVLVPGFAEADHLSFLSGVGSTARAEGATELARFPLGGGGGS
;
A
#
# COMPACT_ATOMS: atom_id res chain seq x y z
N MET A 1 20.69 2.28 -32.97
CA MET A 1 19.60 3.03 -32.32
C MET A 1 18.75 2.02 -31.58
N ALA A 2 18.75 2.03 -30.25
CA ALA A 2 17.86 1.17 -29.48
C ALA A 2 16.46 1.80 -29.49
N LEU A 3 15.47 1.07 -29.98
CA LEU A 3 14.07 1.43 -29.80
C LEU A 3 13.78 1.34 -28.30
N SER A 4 13.55 2.47 -27.65
CA SER A 4 13.07 2.49 -26.28
C SER A 4 11.73 1.76 -26.26
N GLU A 5 11.67 0.58 -25.64
CA GLU A 5 10.40 -0.08 -25.36
C GLU A 5 9.51 0.92 -24.60
N PRO A 6 8.23 1.08 -24.99
CA PRO A 6 7.35 2.00 -24.28
C PRO A 6 7.31 1.58 -22.82
N LYS A 7 7.86 2.41 -21.92
CA LYS A 7 7.79 2.15 -20.48
C LYS A 7 6.30 2.06 -20.11
N PRO A 8 5.88 1.03 -19.35
CA PRO A 8 4.51 0.97 -18.87
C PRO A 8 4.22 2.26 -18.11
N ARG A 9 3.15 2.97 -18.49
CA ARG A 9 2.72 4.19 -17.80
C ARG A 9 2.43 3.82 -16.35
N ALA A 10 2.92 4.62 -15.42
CA ALA A 10 2.61 4.43 -14.01
C ALA A 10 1.16 4.77 -13.75
N VAL A 11 0.56 4.17 -12.73
CA VAL A 11 -0.76 4.52 -12.24
C VAL A 11 -0.60 5.12 -10.84
N ARG A 12 -1.06 6.36 -10.68
CA ARG A 12 -1.16 7.04 -9.39
C ARG A 12 -2.54 6.79 -8.80
N LEU A 13 -2.57 6.17 -7.64
CA LEU A 13 -3.77 5.86 -6.87
C LEU A 13 -3.79 6.75 -5.64
N ILE A 14 -4.85 7.53 -5.46
CA ILE A 14 -5.03 8.38 -4.28
C ILE A 14 -6.09 7.74 -3.41
N PHE A 15 -5.73 7.54 -2.14
CA PHE A 15 -6.60 6.95 -1.14
C PHE A 15 -6.92 7.97 -0.06
N GLU A 16 -8.13 7.86 0.48
CA GLU A 16 -8.51 8.46 1.75
C GLU A 16 -8.79 7.35 2.76
N TYR A 17 -8.54 7.62 4.03
CA TYR A 17 -8.88 6.70 5.10
C TYR A 17 -9.56 7.38 6.28
N GLU A 18 -10.38 6.61 6.97
CA GLU A 18 -10.96 6.95 8.26
C GLU A 18 -10.89 5.72 9.17
N GLY A 19 -10.04 5.79 10.20
CA GLY A 19 -9.72 4.62 11.02
C GLY A 19 -9.07 3.50 10.18
N ARG A 20 -9.78 2.37 10.02
CA ARG A 20 -9.34 1.23 9.19
C ARG A 20 -10.00 1.19 7.82
N GLU A 21 -10.98 2.05 7.57
CA GLU A 21 -11.66 2.11 6.28
C GLU A 21 -10.78 2.87 5.29
N VAL A 22 -10.48 2.26 4.15
CA VAL A 22 -9.67 2.86 3.08
C VAL A 22 -10.54 2.91 1.82
N ARG A 23 -10.55 4.06 1.15
CA ARG A 23 -11.29 4.28 -0.10
C ARG A 23 -10.35 4.81 -1.17
N LEU A 24 -10.47 4.28 -2.39
CA LEU A 24 -9.83 4.85 -3.57
C LEU A 24 -10.64 6.05 -4.05
N VAL A 25 -10.02 7.23 -4.09
CA VAL A 25 -10.67 8.48 -4.52
C VAL A 25 -10.19 8.98 -5.88
N SER A 26 -9.02 8.52 -6.35
CA SER A 26 -8.54 8.82 -7.70
C SER A 26 -7.62 7.71 -8.23
N SER A 27 -7.69 7.46 -9.53
CA SER A 27 -6.82 6.54 -10.28
C SER A 27 -6.46 7.17 -11.61
N GLU A 28 -5.18 7.50 -11.80
CA GLU A 28 -4.72 8.27 -12.96
C GLU A 28 -3.46 7.66 -13.56
N ALA A 29 -3.44 7.46 -14.88
CA ALA A 29 -2.20 7.14 -15.60
C ALA A 29 -1.30 8.39 -15.63
N VAL A 30 -0.04 8.23 -15.23
CA VAL A 30 0.96 9.30 -15.16
C VAL A 30 2.26 8.88 -15.82
N ASP A 31 2.98 9.85 -16.38
CA ASP A 31 4.34 9.65 -16.89
C ASP A 31 5.35 9.88 -15.75
N ALA A 32 5.54 8.86 -14.93
CA ALA A 32 6.41 8.91 -13.76
C ALA A 32 7.22 7.61 -13.62
N LEU A 33 8.42 7.73 -13.05
CA LEU A 33 9.19 6.56 -12.66
C LEU A 33 8.56 5.93 -11.42
N VAL A 34 8.20 4.65 -11.53
CA VAL A 34 7.69 3.89 -10.39
C VAL A 34 8.87 3.46 -9.51
N PRO A 35 8.75 3.59 -8.18
CA PRO A 35 9.70 2.96 -7.27
C PRO A 35 9.85 1.45 -7.55
N PRO A 36 11.02 0.85 -7.28
CA PRO A 36 11.20 -0.59 -7.45
C PRO A 36 10.22 -1.38 -6.57
N THR A 37 9.87 -2.59 -7.01
CA THR A 37 9.11 -3.52 -6.18
C THR A 37 9.93 -3.92 -4.96
N ASP A 38 9.26 -4.01 -3.81
CA ASP A 38 9.82 -4.73 -2.67
C ASP A 38 9.77 -6.24 -2.94
N GLN A 39 10.49 -7.01 -2.12
CA GLN A 39 10.58 -8.47 -2.25
C GLN A 39 9.18 -9.10 -2.21
N LEU A 40 8.88 -10.01 -3.15
CA LEU A 40 7.57 -10.65 -3.29
C LEU A 40 7.43 -11.92 -2.43
N ASP A 41 8.51 -12.67 -2.22
CA ASP A 41 8.52 -13.91 -1.45
C ASP A 41 8.80 -13.71 0.05
N GLY A 42 8.31 -14.62 0.88
CA GLY A 42 8.67 -14.68 2.31
C GLY A 42 8.07 -13.56 3.18
N TYR A 43 6.90 -13.05 2.78
CA TYR A 43 6.22 -11.94 3.44
C TYR A 43 5.04 -12.35 4.33
N ASP A 44 4.81 -13.67 4.46
CA ASP A 44 3.72 -14.21 5.28
C ASP A 44 3.83 -13.76 6.75
N ASP A 45 5.06 -13.54 7.22
CA ASP A 45 5.39 -13.08 8.57
C ASP A 45 5.78 -11.59 8.64
N HIS A 46 5.60 -10.83 7.55
CA HIS A 46 6.00 -9.42 7.54
C HIS A 46 5.08 -8.57 8.42
N LEU A 47 5.69 -7.72 9.24
CA LEU A 47 4.95 -6.80 10.10
C LEU A 47 4.78 -5.45 9.42
N GLY A 48 3.56 -4.93 9.43
CA GLY A 48 3.26 -3.61 8.90
C GLY A 48 2.20 -3.67 7.80
N VAL A 49 2.20 -2.62 6.97
CA VAL A 49 1.18 -2.41 5.95
C VAL A 49 1.86 -2.29 4.59
N TRP A 50 1.30 -2.96 3.59
CA TRP A 50 1.81 -2.90 2.22
C TRP A 50 0.67 -3.06 1.23
N VAL A 51 0.98 -2.77 -0.03
CA VAL A 51 0.08 -2.97 -1.15
C VAL A 51 0.69 -3.90 -2.16
N GLU A 52 -0.16 -4.66 -2.83
CA GLU A 52 0.22 -5.54 -3.93
C GLU A 52 -0.64 -5.25 -5.15
N VAL A 53 -0.01 -5.10 -6.31
CA VAL A 53 -0.69 -5.23 -7.60
C VAL A 53 -0.71 -6.70 -7.96
N ARG A 54 -1.88 -7.24 -8.24
CA ARG A 54 -2.07 -8.66 -8.55
C ARG A 54 -2.72 -8.84 -9.91
N ASP A 55 -2.39 -9.96 -10.55
CA ASP A 55 -3.09 -10.43 -11.74
C ASP A 55 -4.45 -11.08 -11.38
N ALA A 56 -5.19 -11.51 -12.41
CA ALA A 56 -6.48 -12.17 -12.24
C ALA A 56 -6.40 -13.53 -11.51
N ASP A 57 -5.23 -14.18 -11.52
CA ASP A 57 -4.97 -15.42 -10.78
C ASP A 57 -4.59 -15.13 -9.30
N GLY A 58 -4.50 -13.86 -8.91
CA GLY A 58 -4.12 -13.41 -7.57
C GLY A 58 -2.62 -13.41 -7.31
N ARG A 59 -1.78 -13.56 -8.34
CA ARG A 59 -0.31 -13.55 -8.19
C ARG A 59 0.20 -12.11 -8.09
N PRO A 60 1.12 -11.81 -7.15
CA PRO A 60 1.66 -10.47 -7.01
C PRO A 60 2.62 -10.14 -8.15
N LEU A 61 2.34 -9.07 -8.88
CA LEU A 61 3.19 -8.49 -9.93
C LEU A 61 4.12 -7.41 -9.36
N HIS A 62 3.69 -6.73 -8.31
CA HIS A 62 4.43 -5.66 -7.65
C HIS A 62 3.99 -5.50 -6.20
N ARG A 63 4.94 -5.21 -5.31
CA ARG A 63 4.69 -4.91 -3.90
C ARG A 63 5.34 -3.59 -3.50
N ARG A 64 4.65 -2.85 -2.63
CA ARG A 64 5.19 -1.68 -1.93
C ARG A 64 4.84 -1.68 -0.46
N VAL A 65 5.85 -1.69 0.40
CA VAL A 65 5.70 -1.45 1.84
C VAL A 65 5.36 0.03 2.05
N LEU A 66 4.34 0.28 2.87
CA LEU A 66 3.89 1.63 3.19
C LEU A 66 4.43 2.03 4.57
N THR A 67 5.43 2.90 4.60
CA THR A 67 5.91 3.49 5.85
C THR A 67 4.99 4.63 6.28
N GLY A 68 4.20 4.43 7.34
CA GLY A 68 3.53 5.52 8.07
C GLY A 68 2.07 5.92 7.77
N PRO A 69 1.34 5.48 6.72
CA PRO A 69 0.03 6.09 6.44
C PRO A 69 -1.10 5.62 7.36
N LEU A 70 -1.00 4.40 7.92
CA LEU A 70 -1.99 3.82 8.84
C LEU A 70 -1.40 3.43 10.19
N GLU A 71 -0.21 3.93 10.55
CA GLU A 71 0.36 3.65 11.86
C GLU A 71 -0.59 4.18 12.95
N GLU A 72 -1.21 3.25 13.69
CA GLU A 72 -2.17 3.53 14.78
C GLU A 72 -1.52 4.19 16.00
N THR A 73 -0.19 4.34 15.98
CA THR A 73 0.59 4.87 17.09
C THR A 73 1.38 6.07 16.65
N VAL A 74 1.03 7.24 17.17
CA VAL A 74 1.91 8.42 17.13
C VAL A 74 2.71 8.41 18.42
N GLU A 75 4.04 8.48 18.31
CA GLU A 75 4.87 8.80 19.47
C GLU A 75 4.67 10.29 19.80
N VAL A 76 3.88 10.56 20.83
CA VAL A 76 3.71 11.93 21.35
C VAL A 76 4.78 12.14 22.41
N LEU A 77 5.74 13.02 22.13
CA LEU A 77 6.57 13.62 23.15
C LEU A 77 5.65 14.46 24.04
N ALA A 78 5.48 14.06 25.30
CA ALA A 78 4.78 14.86 26.28
C ALA A 78 5.57 16.16 26.49
N ASP A 79 4.92 17.31 26.32
CA ASP A 79 5.53 18.60 26.59
C ASP A 79 5.71 18.77 28.11
N ASP A 80 6.87 19.31 28.45
CA ASP A 80 7.39 19.71 29.76
C ASP A 80 7.46 18.67 30.90
N SER A 81 8.71 18.36 31.28
CA SER A 81 9.15 17.72 32.54
C SER A 81 9.32 16.18 32.56
N GLY A 82 10.10 15.62 31.62
CA GLY A 82 10.78 14.32 31.82
C GLY A 82 10.64 13.31 30.67
N PRO A 83 11.53 12.31 30.57
CA PRO A 83 11.50 11.33 29.48
C PRO A 83 10.44 10.26 29.76
N SER A 84 9.18 10.54 29.39
CA SER A 84 8.14 9.50 29.31
C SER A 84 7.55 9.46 27.91
N LEU A 85 8.03 8.52 27.10
CA LEU A 85 7.47 8.18 25.79
C LEU A 85 6.12 7.46 26.04
N ARG A 86 4.98 8.10 25.71
CA ARG A 86 3.66 7.44 25.80
C ARG A 86 3.11 7.15 24.40
N ARG A 87 2.86 5.87 24.13
CA ARG A 87 2.10 5.41 22.96
C ARG A 87 0.61 5.55 23.27
N THR A 88 -0.09 6.45 22.59
CA THR A 88 -1.54 6.62 22.70
C THR A 88 -2.19 6.20 21.38
N ARG A 89 -3.19 5.30 21.43
CA ARG A 89 -4.02 4.97 20.27
C ARG A 89 -4.91 6.17 19.94
N VAL A 90 -4.74 6.75 18.75
CA VAL A 90 -5.62 7.83 18.28
C VAL A 90 -6.78 7.21 17.51
N THR A 91 -7.97 7.21 18.10
CA THR A 91 -9.21 6.79 17.42
C THR A 91 -9.70 7.89 16.47
N GLY A 92 -10.14 7.53 15.27
CA GLY A 92 -10.74 8.47 14.31
C GLY A 92 -9.73 9.29 13.48
N ARG A 93 -8.51 8.79 13.26
CA ARG A 93 -7.58 9.42 12.31
C ARG A 93 -8.19 9.38 10.91
N ARG A 94 -8.15 10.53 10.24
CA ARG A 94 -8.49 10.69 8.84
C ARG A 94 -7.31 11.28 8.09
N GLY A 95 -7.14 10.87 6.84
CA GLY A 95 -6.06 11.39 6.01
C GLY A 95 -6.15 10.84 4.59
N GLY A 96 -5.21 11.25 3.75
CA GLY A 96 -5.05 10.71 2.42
C GLY A 96 -3.59 10.42 2.11
N PHE A 97 -3.36 9.46 1.22
CA PHE A 97 -2.03 9.10 0.74
C PHE A 97 -2.10 8.68 -0.73
N ALA A 98 -0.95 8.72 -1.41
CA ALA A 98 -0.84 8.30 -2.80
C ALA A 98 0.08 7.08 -2.91
N VAL A 99 -0.30 6.13 -3.75
CA VAL A 99 0.52 4.98 -4.16
C VAL A 99 0.77 5.11 -5.65
N LEU A 100 2.03 4.97 -6.06
CA LEU A 100 2.43 4.89 -7.45
C LEU A 100 2.81 3.45 -7.77
N VAL A 101 2.14 2.84 -8.75
CA VAL A 101 2.38 1.46 -9.17
C VAL A 101 2.62 1.38 -10.69
N PRO A 102 3.25 0.32 -11.21
CA PRO A 102 3.38 0.13 -12.65
C PRO A 102 2.02 -0.23 -13.25
N GLY A 103 1.67 0.36 -14.40
CA GLY A 103 0.50 -0.02 -15.18
C GLY A 103 0.77 -1.28 -16.00
N PHE A 104 0.82 -2.45 -15.35
CA PHE A 104 0.92 -3.73 -16.03
C PHE A 104 -0.34 -3.99 -16.85
N ALA A 105 -0.18 -4.59 -18.03
CA ALA A 105 -1.32 -4.98 -18.85
C ALA A 105 -2.14 -6.10 -18.19
N GLU A 106 -1.48 -6.94 -17.40
CA GLU A 106 -2.04 -8.08 -16.68
C GLU A 106 -2.56 -7.72 -15.28
N ALA A 107 -2.41 -6.47 -14.84
CA ALA A 107 -2.93 -6.04 -13.54
C ALA A 107 -4.46 -6.09 -13.51
N ASP A 108 -5.01 -6.75 -12.49
CA ASP A 108 -6.45 -6.85 -12.26
C ASP A 108 -6.88 -6.00 -11.07
N HIS A 109 -6.15 -6.08 -9.96
CA HIS A 109 -6.49 -5.35 -8.74
C HIS A 109 -5.27 -4.96 -7.90
N LEU A 110 -5.49 -3.99 -7.01
CA LEU A 110 -4.62 -3.68 -5.91
C LEU A 110 -5.22 -4.24 -4.62
N SER A 111 -4.44 -5.07 -3.92
CA SER A 111 -4.74 -5.55 -2.57
C SER A 111 -4.01 -4.68 -1.55
N PHE A 112 -4.72 -4.27 -0.52
CA PHE A 112 -4.17 -3.57 0.64
C PHE A 112 -4.06 -4.57 1.79
N LEU A 113 -2.85 -4.82 2.27
CA LEU A 113 -2.56 -5.90 3.22
C LEU A 113 -1.98 -5.34 4.53
N SER A 114 -2.24 -6.08 5.61
CA SER A 114 -1.66 -5.82 6.92
C SER A 114 -1.21 -7.12 7.57
N GLY A 115 0.02 -7.12 8.06
CA GLY A 115 0.55 -8.17 8.92
C GLY A 115 0.62 -7.65 10.34
N VAL A 116 -0.14 -8.29 11.24
CA VAL A 116 -0.04 -8.03 12.68
C VAL A 116 0.93 -9.03 13.29
N GLY A 117 1.84 -8.54 14.13
CA GLY A 117 2.79 -9.42 14.83
C GLY A 117 2.06 -10.32 15.80
N SER A 118 1.80 -11.55 15.38
CA SER A 118 1.24 -12.56 16.25
C SER A 118 2.37 -13.36 16.90
N THR A 119 2.48 -13.28 18.22
CA THR A 119 3.26 -14.26 19.02
C THR A 119 2.59 -15.64 19.07
N ALA A 120 1.44 -15.80 18.40
CA ALA A 120 0.78 -17.08 18.20
C ALA A 120 0.84 -17.47 16.72
N ARG A 121 1.55 -18.56 16.46
CA ARG A 121 1.60 -19.30 15.19
C ARG A 121 0.17 -19.41 14.58
N ALA A 122 0.01 -18.91 13.34
CA ALA A 122 -1.23 -18.69 12.57
C ALA A 122 -1.92 -17.35 12.90
N GLU A 123 -2.07 -16.38 11.99
CA GLU A 123 -2.35 -16.42 10.54
C GLU A 123 -1.53 -15.31 9.84
N GLY A 124 -1.13 -15.53 8.58
CA GLY A 124 -0.30 -14.60 7.82
C GLY A 124 -1.03 -13.30 7.42
N ALA A 125 -0.47 -12.57 6.46
CA ALA A 125 -1.00 -11.30 5.96
C ALA A 125 -2.53 -11.28 5.73
N THR A 126 -3.21 -10.29 6.31
CA THR A 126 -4.66 -10.08 6.14
C THR A 126 -4.92 -9.04 5.04
N GLU A 127 -5.73 -9.39 4.04
CA GLU A 127 -6.25 -8.43 3.06
C GLU A 127 -7.31 -7.53 3.73
N LEU A 128 -7.02 -6.24 3.84
CA LEU A 128 -7.93 -5.25 4.44
C LEU A 128 -8.90 -4.65 3.42
N ALA A 129 -8.46 -4.50 2.17
CA ALA A 129 -9.26 -3.95 1.09
C ALA A 129 -8.72 -4.39 -0.27
N ARG A 130 -9.60 -4.39 -1.27
CA ARG A 130 -9.28 -4.66 -2.67
C ARG A 130 -9.86 -3.58 -3.56
N PHE A 131 -9.08 -3.11 -4.53
CA PHE A 131 -9.48 -2.09 -5.49
C PHE A 131 -9.22 -2.58 -6.91
N PRO A 132 -10.23 -2.66 -7.79
CA PRO A 132 -10.00 -3.04 -9.19
C PRO A 132 -9.12 -1.99 -9.87
N LEU A 133 -8.08 -2.45 -10.55
CA LEU A 133 -7.26 -1.63 -11.42
C LEU A 133 -7.83 -1.87 -12.81
N GLY A 134 -8.83 -1.07 -13.18
CA GLY A 134 -9.45 -1.19 -14.50
C GLY A 134 -8.37 -1.20 -15.57
N GLY A 135 -8.31 -2.28 -16.36
CA GLY A 135 -7.43 -2.36 -17.51
C GLY A 135 -7.69 -1.14 -18.37
N GLY A 136 -6.70 -0.24 -18.43
CA GLY A 136 -6.74 0.98 -19.20
C GLY A 136 -6.73 0.67 -20.70
N GLY A 137 -7.81 0.08 -21.19
CA GLY A 137 -8.13 -0.04 -22.59
C GLY A 137 -8.62 1.31 -23.06
N GLY A 138 -7.71 2.13 -23.59
CA GLY A 138 -8.09 3.23 -24.45
C GLY A 138 -8.95 2.73 -25.60
N SER A 139 -10.01 3.47 -25.91
CA SER A 139 -10.58 3.57 -27.25
C SER A 139 -10.47 5.01 -27.68
#